data_AF-A0AAW2SE50-F1
#
_entry.id   AF-A0AAW2SE50-F1
#
_cell.length_a   1.000
_cell.length_b   1.000
_cell.length_c   1.000
_cell.angle_alpha   90.00
_cell.angle_beta   90.00
_cell.angle_gamma   90.00
#
_symmetry.space_group_name_H-M   'P 1'
#
loop_
_entity.id
_entity.type
_entity.pdbx_description
1 polymer ?
#
loop_
_entity_poly.entity_id
_entity_poly.type
_entity_poly.pdbx_seq_one_letter_code
_entity_poly.pdbx_strand_id
1 'polypeptide(L)'
;MHPHEMYIWDVWNGGGGDGQKNLFVASFFFDRAAEAGFIDPSLAVAKVHPADFEDAAKRACQTSLEDGSSAFPHVEPENLPYLCMDLVYQFTLLVDGFGLDPWQEITLVKKVKYQNSLVEAAWPLGSAIEAVSSMV
;
A
#
# COMPACT_ATOMS: atom_id res chain seq x y z
N MET A 1 -1.88 29.16 -5.20
CA MET A 1 -2.21 27.76 -4.92
C MET A 1 -3.66 27.55 -5.25
N HIS A 2 -3.95 26.62 -6.15
CA HIS A 2 -5.32 26.33 -6.58
C HIS A 2 -5.93 25.23 -5.68
N PRO A 3 -7.25 25.23 -5.43
CA PRO A 3 -7.90 24.22 -4.58
C PRO A 3 -7.68 22.76 -5.02
N HIS A 4 -7.35 22.55 -6.29
CA HIS A 4 -7.09 21.23 -6.87
C HIS A 4 -5.66 20.69 -6.61
N GLU A 5 -4.80 21.46 -5.94
CA GLU A 5 -3.40 21.08 -5.65
C GLU A 5 -3.22 20.59 -4.21
N MET A 6 -4.30 20.15 -3.56
CA MET A 6 -4.32 19.96 -2.12
C MET A 6 -4.91 18.61 -1.75
N TYR A 7 -4.20 17.89 -0.88
CA TYR A 7 -4.65 16.66 -0.22
C TYR A 7 -5.47 17.01 1.03
N ILE A 8 -5.85 15.98 1.80
CA ILE A 8 -6.54 16.12 3.08
C ILE A 8 -5.74 17.05 4.00
N TRP A 9 -6.45 17.87 4.79
CA TRP A 9 -5.88 18.82 5.77
C TRP A 9 -5.05 19.95 5.15
N ASP A 10 -5.41 20.39 3.96
CA ASP A 10 -4.77 21.51 3.27
C ASP A 10 -3.27 21.30 2.96
N VAL A 11 -2.84 20.04 2.86
CA VAL A 11 -1.45 19.70 2.51
C VAL A 11 -1.26 19.78 1.00
N TRP A 12 -0.26 20.53 0.54
CA TRP A 12 0.06 20.63 -0.88
C TRP A 12 0.46 19.28 -1.50
N ASN A 13 -0.13 18.93 -2.64
CA ASN A 13 0.07 17.64 -3.31
C ASN A 13 1.33 17.53 -4.19
N GLY A 14 2.14 18.59 -4.25
CA GLY A 14 3.35 18.65 -5.06
C GLY A 14 3.11 18.94 -6.55
N GLY A 15 1.88 19.25 -6.96
CA GLY A 15 1.52 19.57 -8.35
C GLY A 15 1.27 18.36 -9.26
N GLY A 16 1.37 17.13 -8.72
CA GLY A 16 1.15 15.90 -9.48
C GLY A 16 2.14 15.70 -10.64
N GLY A 17 1.66 15.11 -11.74
CA GLY A 17 2.40 14.98 -13.00
C GLY A 17 3.09 13.63 -13.21
N ASP A 18 4.00 13.58 -14.18
CA ASP A 18 4.60 12.33 -14.68
C ASP A 18 5.34 11.52 -13.62
N GLY A 19 5.90 12.18 -12.60
CA GLY A 19 6.58 11.54 -11.48
C GLY A 19 5.66 10.70 -10.59
N GLN A 20 4.33 10.90 -10.65
CA GLN A 20 3.34 10.16 -9.85
C GLN A 20 2.54 9.13 -10.67
N LYS A 21 2.86 8.94 -11.96
CA LYS A 21 2.16 7.96 -12.81
C LYS A 21 2.47 6.51 -12.43
N ASN A 22 3.70 6.25 -11.98
CA ASN A 22 4.14 4.92 -11.57
C ASN A 22 4.47 4.96 -10.07
N LEU A 23 3.60 4.35 -9.25
CA LEU A 23 3.72 4.40 -7.80
C LEU A 23 4.18 3.06 -7.25
N PHE A 24 5.22 3.11 -6.41
CA PHE A 24 5.64 2.00 -5.56
C PHE A 24 5.11 2.25 -4.15
N VAL A 25 4.20 1.40 -3.70
CA VAL A 25 3.53 1.50 -2.41
C VAL A 25 4.02 0.38 -1.52
N ALA A 26 4.59 0.70 -0.36
CA ALA A 26 5.35 -0.25 0.44
C ALA A 26 4.70 -0.58 1.79
N SER A 27 5.34 -1.47 2.55
CA SER A 27 5.03 -1.77 3.95
C SER A 27 3.58 -2.23 4.14
N PHE A 28 2.81 -1.52 4.97
CA PHE A 28 1.49 -1.94 5.44
C PHE A 28 0.48 -2.21 4.31
N PHE A 29 0.60 -1.52 3.17
CA PHE A 29 -0.22 -1.79 1.99
C PHE A 29 0.02 -3.18 1.41
N PHE A 30 1.29 -3.62 1.35
CA PHE A 30 1.62 -4.96 0.89
C PHE A 30 1.09 -6.01 1.88
N ASP A 31 1.32 -5.81 3.18
CA ASP A 31 0.97 -6.80 4.19
C ASP A 31 -0.55 -6.99 4.29
N ARG A 32 -1.34 -5.92 4.35
CA ARG A 32 -2.82 -6.02 4.34
C ARG A 32 -3.36 -6.62 3.06
N ALA A 33 -2.75 -6.34 1.91
CA ALA A 33 -3.15 -6.95 0.64
C ALA A 33 -2.94 -8.47 0.63
N ALA A 34 -1.79 -8.92 1.16
CA ALA A 34 -1.46 -10.32 1.26
C ALA A 34 -2.37 -11.05 2.26
N GLU A 35 -2.63 -10.45 3.40
CA GLU A 35 -3.49 -11.01 4.43
C GLU A 35 -4.97 -11.06 4.00
N ALA A 36 -5.44 -10.05 3.28
CA ALA A 36 -6.78 -10.02 2.68
C ALA A 36 -6.93 -10.96 1.46
N GLY A 37 -5.81 -11.56 1.03
CA GLY A 37 -5.76 -12.67 0.07
C GLY A 37 -5.88 -12.26 -1.40
N PHE A 38 -5.64 -10.98 -1.75
CA PHE A 38 -5.70 -10.53 -3.14
C PHE A 38 -4.33 -10.33 -3.80
N ILE A 39 -3.24 -10.61 -3.08
CA ILE A 39 -1.90 -10.77 -3.65
C ILE A 39 -1.21 -12.02 -3.09
N ASP A 40 -0.18 -12.52 -3.79
CA ASP A 40 0.67 -13.61 -3.31
C ASP A 40 1.78 -13.08 -2.36
N PRO A 41 1.78 -13.45 -1.06
CA PRO A 41 2.78 -12.99 -0.10
C PRO A 41 4.21 -13.46 -0.40
N SER A 42 4.38 -14.48 -1.25
CA SER A 42 5.70 -15.01 -1.62
C SER A 42 6.43 -14.12 -2.64
N LEU A 43 5.69 -13.24 -3.33
CA LEU A 43 6.25 -12.32 -4.31
C LEU A 43 6.90 -11.11 -3.65
N ALA A 44 7.97 -10.61 -4.25
CA ALA A 44 8.63 -9.40 -3.80
C ALA A 44 7.84 -8.12 -4.13
N VAL A 45 7.03 -8.20 -5.20
CA VAL A 45 6.20 -7.14 -5.75
C VAL A 45 4.87 -7.71 -6.25
N ALA A 46 3.80 -6.92 -6.18
CA ALA A 46 2.50 -7.24 -6.75
C ALA A 46 1.91 -6.00 -7.44
N LYS A 47 1.26 -6.19 -8.59
CA LYS A 47 0.53 -5.13 -9.28
C LYS A 47 -0.94 -5.23 -8.91
N VAL A 48 -1.52 -4.13 -8.45
CA VAL A 48 -2.91 -4.04 -8.01
C VAL A 48 -3.49 -2.70 -8.41
N HIS A 49 -4.79 -2.54 -8.23
CA HIS A 49 -5.49 -1.27 -8.32
C HIS A 49 -5.99 -0.87 -6.92
N PRO A 50 -6.15 0.43 -6.62
CA PRO A 50 -6.83 0.85 -5.40
C PRO A 50 -8.21 0.19 -5.22
N ALA A 51 -8.96 -0.04 -6.30
CA ALA A 51 -10.24 -0.75 -6.27
C ALA A 51 -10.15 -2.18 -5.66
N ASP A 52 -9.00 -2.86 -5.76
CA ASP A 52 -8.82 -4.18 -5.14
C ASP A 52 -8.89 -4.10 -3.60
N PHE A 53 -8.41 -3.00 -3.01
CA PHE A 53 -8.57 -2.71 -1.58
C PHE A 53 -10.03 -2.45 -1.21
N GLU A 54 -10.78 -1.75 -2.06
CA GLU A 54 -12.21 -1.49 -1.85
C GLU A 54 -13.02 -2.80 -1.84
N ASP A 55 -12.75 -3.68 -2.79
CA ASP A 55 -13.44 -4.97 -2.89
C ASP A 55 -13.06 -5.90 -1.72
N ALA A 56 -11.80 -5.90 -1.31
CA ALA A 56 -11.37 -6.59 -0.10
C ALA A 56 -12.03 -6.01 1.16
N ALA A 57 -12.14 -4.68 1.26
CA ALA A 57 -12.82 -4.01 2.37
C ALA A 57 -14.29 -4.41 2.45
N LYS A 58 -15.04 -4.37 1.33
CA LYS A 58 -16.45 -4.80 1.29
C LYS A 58 -16.63 -6.22 1.83
N ARG A 59 -15.76 -7.16 1.43
CA ARG A 59 -15.76 -8.55 1.94
C ARG A 59 -15.47 -8.59 3.44
N ALA A 60 -14.43 -7.90 3.89
CA ALA A 60 -14.03 -7.91 5.30
C ALA A 60 -15.11 -7.30 6.19
N CYS A 61 -15.71 -6.18 5.80
CA CYS A 61 -16.73 -5.48 6.57
C CYS A 61 -18.08 -6.22 6.63
N GLN A 62 -18.34 -7.15 5.71
CA GLN A 62 -19.52 -8.02 5.72
C GLN A 62 -19.29 -9.34 6.47
N THR A 63 -18.06 -9.62 6.88
CA THR A 63 -17.68 -10.85 7.56
C THR A 63 -17.77 -10.67 9.07
N SER A 64 -18.38 -11.62 9.77
CA SER A 64 -18.42 -11.60 11.24
C SER A 64 -17.03 -11.90 11.83
N LEU A 65 -16.77 -11.50 13.07
CA LEU A 65 -15.50 -11.87 13.73
C LEU A 65 -15.36 -13.38 13.93
N GLU A 66 -16.47 -14.10 14.10
CA GLU A 66 -16.49 -15.56 14.23
C GLU A 66 -16.05 -16.23 12.92
N ASP A 67 -16.52 -15.73 11.78
CA ASP A 67 -16.19 -16.27 10.46
C ASP A 67 -14.85 -15.74 9.92
N GLY A 68 -14.37 -14.61 10.45
CA GLY A 68 -13.21 -13.89 9.93
C GLY A 68 -11.93 -14.73 9.91
N SER A 69 -11.72 -15.59 10.91
CA SER A 69 -10.54 -16.47 10.96
C SER A 69 -10.54 -17.51 9.83
N SER A 70 -11.72 -17.93 9.38
CA SER A 70 -11.85 -18.84 8.25
C SER A 70 -11.79 -18.12 6.91
N ALA A 71 -12.36 -16.91 6.82
CA ALA A 71 -12.38 -16.11 5.60
C ALA A 71 -11.02 -15.49 5.28
N PHE A 72 -10.23 -15.15 6.30
CA PHE A 72 -8.94 -14.50 6.19
C PHE A 72 -7.87 -15.25 7.00
N PRO A 73 -7.48 -16.47 6.59
CA PRO A 73 -6.61 -17.35 7.36
C PRO A 73 -5.18 -16.84 7.52
N HIS A 74 -4.79 -15.83 6.74
CA HIS A 74 -3.46 -15.21 6.78
C HIS A 74 -3.41 -14.00 7.72
N VAL A 75 -4.55 -13.51 8.20
CA VAL A 75 -4.61 -12.39 9.16
C VAL A 75 -4.35 -12.92 10.57
N GLU A 76 -3.45 -12.28 11.29
CA GLU A 76 -3.22 -12.61 12.71
C GLU A 76 -4.50 -12.34 13.53
N PRO A 77 -4.85 -13.19 14.51
CA PRO A 77 -6.09 -13.03 15.30
C PRO A 77 -6.25 -11.66 15.97
N GLU A 78 -5.13 -11.04 16.36
CA GLU A 78 -5.09 -9.71 16.99
C GLU A 78 -5.42 -8.58 16.01
N ASN A 79 -5.16 -8.79 14.71
CA ASN A 79 -5.41 -7.83 13.63
C ASN A 79 -6.80 -7.99 13.00
N LEU A 80 -7.40 -9.18 13.13
CA LEU A 80 -8.68 -9.51 12.49
C LEU A 80 -9.81 -8.50 12.79
N PRO A 81 -9.98 -7.99 14.03
CA PRO A 81 -11.02 -7.00 14.33
C PRO A 81 -10.86 -5.67 13.58
N TYR A 82 -9.65 -5.37 13.11
CA TYR A 82 -9.31 -4.10 12.47
C TYR A 82 -9.24 -4.21 10.95
N LEU A 83 -9.29 -5.42 10.37
CA LEU A 83 -9.09 -5.65 8.93
C LEU A 83 -10.01 -4.81 8.04
N CYS A 84 -11.31 -4.73 8.37
CA CYS A 84 -12.25 -3.88 7.64
C CYS A 84 -11.83 -2.40 7.68
N MET A 85 -11.49 -1.89 8.87
CA MET A 85 -11.04 -0.51 9.05
C MET A 85 -9.75 -0.24 8.26
N ASP A 86 -8.78 -1.15 8.33
CA ASP A 86 -7.49 -1.00 7.66
C ASP A 86 -7.63 -0.96 6.13
N LEU A 87 -8.45 -1.84 5.56
CA LEU A 87 -8.68 -1.90 4.11
C LEU A 87 -9.46 -0.66 3.61
N VAL A 88 -10.48 -0.22 4.37
CA VAL A 88 -11.18 1.04 4.06
C VAL A 88 -10.22 2.23 4.14
N TYR A 89 -9.38 2.28 5.18
CA TYR A 89 -8.39 3.34 5.33
C TYR A 89 -7.39 3.37 4.18
N GLN A 90 -6.86 2.21 3.77
CA GLN A 90 -5.93 2.11 2.65
C GLN A 90 -6.56 2.56 1.33
N PHE A 91 -7.79 2.14 1.04
CA PHE A 91 -8.52 2.57 -0.15
C PHE A 91 -8.76 4.08 -0.15
N THR A 92 -9.37 4.60 0.91
CA THR A 92 -9.71 6.04 1.03
C THR A 92 -8.46 6.91 1.04
N LEU A 93 -7.35 6.47 1.66
CA LEU A 93 -6.09 7.21 1.62
C LEU A 93 -5.52 7.28 0.20
N LEU A 94 -5.59 6.20 -0.60
CA LEU A 94 -5.11 6.22 -1.98
C LEU A 94 -6.00 7.09 -2.88
N VAL A 95 -7.31 6.91 -2.82
CA VAL A 95 -8.25 7.55 -3.75
C VAL A 95 -8.64 8.95 -3.28
N ASP A 96 -9.21 9.08 -2.09
CA ASP A 96 -9.66 10.37 -1.56
C ASP A 96 -8.50 11.20 -1.00
N GLY A 97 -7.50 10.52 -0.42
CA GLY A 97 -6.37 11.17 0.21
C GLY A 97 -5.33 11.66 -0.78
N PHE A 98 -4.86 10.78 -1.64
CA PHE A 98 -3.83 11.06 -2.64
C PHE A 98 -4.40 11.32 -4.05
N GLY A 99 -5.72 11.21 -4.25
CA GLY A 99 -6.34 11.56 -5.53
C GLY A 99 -6.04 10.57 -6.67
N LEU A 100 -5.65 9.32 -6.36
CA LEU A 100 -5.41 8.32 -7.40
C LEU A 100 -6.72 7.90 -8.07
N ASP A 101 -6.65 7.59 -9.36
CA ASP A 101 -7.74 6.89 -10.04
C ASP A 101 -7.87 5.47 -9.45
N PRO A 102 -9.09 5.01 -9.07
CA PRO A 102 -9.29 3.68 -8.50
C PRO A 102 -8.80 2.52 -9.38
N TRP A 103 -8.66 2.74 -10.68
CA TRP A 103 -8.22 1.79 -11.69
C TRP A 103 -6.81 2.09 -12.21
N GLN A 104 -6.08 3.04 -11.59
CA GLN A 104 -4.65 3.20 -11.85
C GLN A 104 -3.88 2.01 -11.28
N GLU A 105 -3.05 1.38 -12.11
CA GLU A 105 -2.15 0.32 -11.65
C GLU A 105 -1.08 0.91 -10.70
N ILE A 106 -0.97 0.32 -9.51
CA ILE A 106 0.07 0.62 -8.53
C ILE A 106 0.89 -0.65 -8.27
N THR A 107 2.15 -0.49 -7.88
CA THR A 107 3.03 -1.60 -7.52
C THR A 107 3.19 -1.66 -6.02
N LEU A 108 2.61 -2.68 -5.39
CA LEU A 108 2.93 -3.02 -4.00
C LEU A 108 4.32 -3.63 -3.95
N VAL A 109 5.17 -3.16 -3.03
CA VAL A 109 6.55 -3.60 -2.91
C VAL A 109 6.90 -3.98 -1.48
N LYS A 110 7.40 -5.22 -1.31
CA LYS A 110 8.00 -5.69 -0.06
C LYS A 110 9.52 -5.72 -0.17
N LYS A 111 10.03 -6.18 -1.31
CA LYS A 111 11.47 -6.25 -1.61
C LYS A 111 11.74 -5.83 -3.04
N VAL A 112 12.92 -5.25 -3.26
CA VAL A 112 13.45 -4.92 -4.58
C VAL A 112 14.54 -5.92 -4.93
N LYS A 113 14.46 -6.48 -6.14
CA LYS A 113 15.53 -7.33 -6.67
C LYS A 113 16.71 -6.45 -7.10
N TYR A 114 17.85 -6.66 -6.47
CA TYR A 114 19.10 -6.05 -6.85
C TYR A 114 20.13 -7.15 -7.12
N GLN A 115 20.49 -7.33 -8.39
CA GLN A 115 21.32 -8.44 -8.87
C GLN A 115 20.76 -9.80 -8.43
N ASN A 116 21.49 -10.55 -7.61
CA ASN A 116 21.13 -11.87 -7.10
C ASN A 116 20.53 -11.83 -5.68
N SER A 117 20.18 -10.63 -5.19
CA SER A 117 19.67 -10.43 -3.84
C SER A 117 18.33 -9.71 -3.83
N LEU A 118 17.56 -9.94 -2.77
CA LEU A 118 16.33 -9.19 -2.47
C LEU A 118 16.64 -8.25 -1.30
N VAL A 119 16.48 -6.96 -1.54
CA VAL A 119 16.67 -5.92 -0.53
C VAL A 119 15.29 -5.40 -0.10
N GLU A 120 15.10 -5.18 1.18
CA GLU A 120 13.84 -4.63 1.69
C GLU A 120 13.55 -3.26 1.08
N ALA A 121 12.30 -3.06 0.66
CA ALA A 121 11.85 -1.77 0.16
C ALA A 121 11.57 -0.82 1.33
N ALA A 122 12.64 -0.33 1.94
CA ALA A 122 12.59 0.52 3.11
C ALA A 122 13.64 1.64 3.03
N TRP A 123 13.47 2.65 3.88
CA TRP A 123 14.33 3.83 3.97
C TRP A 123 15.83 3.56 4.26
N PRO A 124 16.26 2.48 4.97
CA PRO A 124 17.66 2.36 5.39
C PRO A 124 18.67 2.32 4.25
N LEU A 125 18.32 1.72 3.10
CA LEU A 125 19.21 1.68 1.94
C LEU A 125 19.47 3.08 1.38
N GLY A 126 18.43 3.92 1.32
CA GLY A 126 18.54 5.31 0.87
C GLY A 126 19.45 6.11 1.79
N SER A 127 19.29 5.97 3.11
CA SER A 127 20.16 6.63 4.10
C SER A 127 21.61 6.18 4.01
N ALA A 128 21.87 4.90 3.75
CA ALA A 128 23.22 4.41 3.55
C ALA A 128 23.87 4.99 2.28
N ILE A 129 23.11 5.09 1.19
CA ILE A 129 23.58 5.73 -0.06
C ILE A 129 23.90 7.20 0.19
N GLU A 130 23.03 7.94 0.87
CA GLU A 130 23.27 9.35 1.23
C GLU A 130 24.56 9.51 2.04
N ALA A 131 24.71 8.71 3.10
CA ALA A 131 25.89 8.75 3.97
C ALA A 131 27.19 8.50 3.19
N VAL A 132 27.23 7.45 2.36
CA VAL A 132 28.44 7.10 1.59
C VAL A 132 28.70 8.11 0.45
N SER A 133 27.65 8.63 -0.19
CA SER A 133 27.79 9.62 -1.28
C SER A 133 28.34 10.96 -0.79
N SER A 134 28.21 11.27 0.50
CA SER A 134 28.80 12.46 1.12
C SER A 134 30.30 12.32 1.46
N MET A 135 30.87 11.11 1.31
CA MET A 135 32.28 10.83 1.62
C MET A 135 33.21 11.03 0.42
N VAL A 136 32.66 11.38 -0.76
CA VAL A 136 33.40 11.65 -2.00
C VAL A 136 33.44 13.12 -2.36
#